data_AF-A0A5C1QNK9-F1
#
_entry.id   AF-A0A5C1QNK9-F1
#
_cell.length_a   1.000
_cell.length_b   1.000
_cell.length_c   1.000
_cell.angle_alpha   90.00
_cell.angle_beta   90.00
_cell.angle_gamma   90.00
#
_symmetry.space_group_name_H-M   'P 1'
#
loop_
_entity.id
_entity.type
_entity.pdbx_description
1 polymer ?
#
loop_
_entity_poly.entity_id
_entity_poly.type
_entity_poly.pdbx_seq_one_letter_code
_entity_poly.pdbx_strand_id
1 'polypeptide(L)'
;MKSSVFYVVNRENYDTDHNDFFPYISSEYVKIAKNFKPGKKYPVLAVKDVTIIADDDSVIETSQFLVPTENQNFMWVQSEIFKFAGMDPE
;
A
#
# COMPACT_ATOMS: atom_id res chain seq x y z
N MET A 1 3.96 17.04 -17.77
CA MET A 1 3.29 16.70 -16.50
C MET A 1 4.27 16.98 -15.38
N LYS A 2 3.95 17.82 -14.39
CA LYS A 2 4.73 17.89 -13.14
C LYS A 2 4.26 16.71 -12.29
N SER A 3 5.11 15.72 -12.10
CA SER A 3 4.88 14.64 -11.14
C SER A 3 5.04 15.25 -9.75
N SER A 4 3.92 15.52 -9.08
CA SER A 4 3.94 15.92 -7.67
C SER A 4 4.01 14.66 -6.81
N VAL A 5 4.85 14.68 -5.78
CA VAL A 5 4.88 13.61 -4.77
C VAL A 5 3.56 13.63 -4.03
N PHE A 6 2.95 12.46 -3.89
CA PHE A 6 1.78 12.29 -3.03
C PHE A 6 2.13 11.38 -1.85
N TYR A 7 1.33 11.53 -0.80
CA TYR A 7 1.54 10.84 0.45
C TYR A 7 0.43 9.85 0.70
N VAL A 8 0.78 8.77 1.38
CA VAL A 8 -0.16 7.74 1.79
C VAL A 8 -0.01 7.43 3.27
N VAL A 9 -1.08 7.00 3.91
CA VAL A 9 -1.12 6.55 5.31
C VAL A 9 -1.52 5.09 5.36
N ASN A 10 -0.96 4.34 6.30
CA ASN A 10 -1.37 2.96 6.52
C ASN A 10 -2.84 2.91 6.99
N ARG A 11 -3.60 1.92 6.53
CA ARG A 11 -4.96 1.69 7.03
C ARG A 11 -4.91 1.19 8.47
N GLU A 12 -5.71 1.79 9.34
CA GLU A 12 -5.68 1.50 10.79
C GLU A 12 -6.31 0.14 11.13
N ASN A 13 -7.37 -0.24 10.43
CA ASN A 13 -8.07 -1.52 10.61
C ASN A 13 -7.86 -2.41 9.39
N TYR A 14 -6.61 -2.78 9.10
CA TYR A 14 -6.30 -3.57 7.92
C TYR A 14 -7.05 -4.91 7.90
N ASP A 15 -7.26 -5.57 9.04
CA ASP A 15 -8.00 -6.84 9.10
C ASP A 15 -9.49 -6.67 8.69
N THR A 16 -10.11 -5.54 9.03
CA THR A 16 -11.49 -5.23 8.61
C THR A 16 -11.51 -4.78 7.14
N ASP A 17 -10.64 -3.85 6.77
CA ASP A 17 -10.55 -3.31 5.42
C ASP A 17 -10.14 -4.38 4.38
N HIS A 18 -9.34 -5.37 4.79
CA HIS A 18 -8.94 -6.50 3.95
C HIS A 18 -10.15 -7.36 3.58
N ASN A 19 -10.97 -7.74 4.56
CA ASN A 19 -12.17 -8.53 4.31
C ASN A 19 -13.21 -7.76 3.49
N ASP A 20 -13.33 -6.45 3.72
CA ASP A 20 -14.34 -5.61 3.08
C ASP A 20 -13.98 -5.20 1.65
N PHE A 21 -12.69 -4.98 1.35
CA PHE A 21 -12.26 -4.42 0.07
C PHE A 21 -11.36 -5.34 -0.75
N PHE A 22 -10.62 -6.26 -0.12
CA PHE A 22 -9.55 -7.01 -0.79
C PHE A 22 -9.38 -8.44 -0.28
N PRO A 23 -10.41 -9.31 -0.35
CA PRO A 23 -10.39 -10.65 0.23
C PRO A 23 -9.33 -11.58 -0.38
N TYR A 24 -8.78 -11.22 -1.53
CA TYR A 24 -7.78 -11.98 -2.27
C TYR A 24 -6.33 -11.62 -1.90
N ILE A 25 -6.11 -10.60 -1.06
CA ILE A 25 -4.75 -10.21 -0.66
C ILE A 25 -4.21 -11.18 0.39
N SER A 26 -2.99 -11.69 0.20
CA SER A 26 -2.37 -12.62 1.16
C SER A 26 -2.29 -12.04 2.58
N SER A 27 -2.57 -12.87 3.59
CA SER A 27 -2.37 -12.55 5.01
C SER A 27 -0.93 -12.09 5.35
N GLU A 28 0.04 -12.34 4.47
CA GLU A 28 1.40 -11.79 4.61
C GLU A 28 1.45 -10.26 4.51
N TYR A 29 0.50 -9.63 3.82
CA TYR A 29 0.41 -8.18 3.72
C TYR A 29 0.01 -7.52 5.06
N VAL A 30 -0.69 -8.24 5.94
CA VAL A 30 -0.93 -7.82 7.33
C VAL A 30 0.40 -7.66 8.08
N LYS A 31 1.39 -8.53 7.82
CA LYS A 31 2.73 -8.44 8.42
C LYS A 31 3.49 -7.25 7.84
N ILE A 32 3.31 -6.95 6.56
CA ILE A 32 3.93 -5.80 5.90
C ILE A 32 3.40 -4.48 6.48
N ALA A 33 2.08 -4.38 6.73
CA ALA A 33 1.47 -3.22 7.35
C ALA A 33 2.10 -2.83 8.70
N LYS A 34 2.59 -3.82 9.47
CA LYS A 34 3.29 -3.59 10.76
C LYS A 34 4.63 -2.86 10.63
N ASN A 35 5.21 -2.79 9.43
CA ASN A 35 6.44 -2.00 9.18
C ASN A 35 6.17 -0.49 9.06
N PHE A 36 4.90 -0.07 9.12
CA PHE A 36 4.48 1.31 8.98
C PHE A 36 3.77 1.77 10.27
N LYS A 37 4.24 2.88 10.84
CA LYS A 37 3.55 3.58 11.92
C LYS A 37 2.16 4.05 11.47
N PRO A 38 1.09 3.72 12.22
CA PRO A 38 -0.25 4.27 11.99
C PRO A 38 -0.26 5.79 11.99
N GLY A 39 -1.09 6.40 11.15
CA GLY A 39 -1.24 7.86 11.03
C GLY A 39 -0.04 8.60 10.41
N LYS A 40 1.14 7.98 10.29
CA LYS A 40 2.29 8.59 9.62
C LYS A 40 2.07 8.64 8.11
N LYS A 41 2.34 9.80 7.52
CA LYS A 41 2.36 9.99 6.06
C LYS A 41 3.68 9.50 5.46
N TYR A 42 3.59 8.67 4.44
CA TYR A 42 4.72 8.15 3.67
C TYR A 42 4.68 8.70 2.25
N PRO A 43 5.77 9.27 1.74
CA PRO A 43 5.83 9.68 0.34
C PRO A 43 5.86 8.45 -0.57
N VAL A 44 5.08 8.50 -1.66
CA VAL A 44 5.18 7.51 -2.73
C VAL A 44 6.25 7.96 -3.72
N LEU A 45 7.31 7.16 -3.83
CA LEU A 45 8.47 7.48 -4.66
C LEU A 45 8.32 6.98 -6.10
N ALA A 46 7.60 5.88 -6.28
CA ALA A 46 7.29 5.30 -7.58
C ALA A 46 6.01 4.47 -7.49
N VAL A 47 5.30 4.36 -8.61
CA VAL A 47 4.14 3.51 -8.79
C VAL A 47 4.46 2.53 -9.92
N LYS A 48 4.07 1.27 -9.74
CA LYS A 48 4.10 0.28 -10.82
C LYS A 48 2.77 -0.46 -10.88
N ASP A 49 2.30 -0.72 -12.08
CA ASP A 49 1.13 -1.56 -12.30
C ASP A 49 1.55 -3.02 -12.28
N VAL A 50 0.73 -3.85 -11.65
CA VAL A 50 0.98 -5.27 -11.45
C VAL A 50 -0.30 -6.06 -11.65
N THR A 51 -0.15 -7.22 -12.27
CA THR A 51 -1.22 -8.19 -12.42
C THR A 51 -0.93 -9.36 -11.49
N ILE A 52 -1.90 -9.74 -10.67
CA ILE A 52 -1.82 -10.84 -9.72
C ILE A 52 -2.78 -11.92 -10.19
N ILE A 53 -2.29 -13.16 -10.21
CA ILE A 53 -3.14 -14.34 -10.38
C ILE A 53 -3.41 -14.85 -8.97
N ALA A 54 -4.66 -14.73 -8.52
CA ALA A 54 -5.07 -15.22 -7.21
C ALA A 54 -5.22 -16.76 -7.23
N ASP A 55 -5.35 -17.36 -6.05
CA ASP A 55 -5.47 -18.82 -5.89
C ASP A 55 -6.71 -19.41 -6.58
N ASP A 56 -7.72 -18.58 -6.87
CA ASP A 56 -8.93 -18.95 -7.61
C ASP A 56 -8.81 -18.75 -9.14
N ASP A 57 -7.58 -18.62 -9.65
CA ASP A 57 -7.23 -18.30 -11.04
C ASP A 57 -7.79 -16.96 -11.55
N SER A 58 -8.32 -16.10 -10.66
CA SER A 58 -8.76 -14.77 -11.05
C SER A 58 -7.56 -13.86 -11.33
N VAL A 59 -7.70 -13.06 -12.39
CA VAL A 59 -6.70 -12.07 -12.79
C VAL A 59 -7.09 -10.74 -12.15
N ILE A 60 -6.26 -10.26 -11.24
CA ILE A 60 -6.47 -9.03 -10.48
C ILE A 60 -5.44 -8.01 -10.94
N GLU A 61 -5.92 -6.89 -11.48
CA GLU A 61 -5.07 -5.73 -11.80
C GLU A 61 -4.98 -4.82 -10.57
N THR A 62 -3.76 -4.46 -10.19
CA THR A 62 -3.46 -3.63 -9.02
C THR A 62 -2.19 -2.80 -9.27
N SER A 63 -1.81 -1.96 -8.31
CA SER A 63 -0.57 -1.21 -8.33
C SER A 63 0.23 -1.44 -7.04
N GLN A 64 1.54 -1.30 -7.14
CA GLN A 64 2.43 -1.24 -5.98
C GLN A 64 3.06 0.15 -5.87
N PHE A 65 3.20 0.61 -4.62
CA PHE A 65 3.89 1.84 -4.27
C PHE A 65 5.26 1.53 -3.69
N LEU A 66 6.27 2.27 -4.13
CA LEU A 66 7.58 2.28 -3.50
C LEU A 66 7.55 3.31 -2.36
N VAL A 67 7.65 2.82 -1.12
CA VAL A 67 7.55 3.65 0.08
C VAL A 67 8.74 3.42 1.01
N PRO A 68 9.20 4.46 1.73
CA PRO A 68 10.18 4.29 2.79
C PRO A 68 9.55 3.58 3.99
N THR A 69 10.33 2.75 4.67
CA THR A 69 9.93 2.02 5.88
C THR A 69 10.61 2.62 7.12
N GLU A 70 10.14 2.25 8.31
CA GLU A 70 10.76 2.72 9.56
C GLU A 70 12.22 2.27 9.70
N ASN A 71 12.61 1.16 9.05
CA ASN A 71 13.97 0.61 9.12
C ASN A 71 14.94 1.23 8.11
N GLN A 72 14.64 2.44 7.60
CA GLN A 72 15.44 3.18 6.60
C GLN A 72 15.65 2.44 5.27
N ASN A 73 14.83 1.44 4.97
CA ASN A 73 14.78 0.76 3.68
C ASN A 73 13.56 1.19 2.86
N PHE A 74 13.55 0.84 1.58
CA PHE A 74 12.39 1.03 0.70
C PHE A 74 11.73 -0.30 0.41
N MET A 75 10.40 -0.31 0.30
CA MET A 75 9.64 -1.51 0.01
C MET A 75 8.60 -1.24 -1.06
N TRP A 76 8.44 -2.17 -2.00
CA TRP A 76 7.28 -2.22 -2.88
C TRP A 76 6.13 -2.88 -2.13
N VAL A 77 5.04 -2.15 -2.01
CA VAL A 77 3.88 -2.57 -1.22
C VAL A 77 2.64 -2.36 -2.04
N GLN A 78 1.69 -3.31 -1.97
CA GLN A 78 0.39 -3.16 -2.61
C GLN A 78 -0.30 -1.87 -2.16
N SER A 79 -0.82 -1.13 -3.13
CA SER A 79 -1.48 0.17 -2.91
C SER A 79 -2.62 0.10 -1.90
N GLU A 80 -3.27 -1.04 -1.81
CA GLU A 80 -4.45 -1.39 -1.03
C GLU A 80 -4.21 -1.32 0.48
N ILE A 81 -2.97 -1.51 0.93
CA ILE A 81 -2.59 -1.35 2.34
C ILE A 81 -2.70 0.11 2.78
N PHE A 82 -2.64 1.04 1.83
CA PHE A 82 -2.64 2.45 2.14
C PHE A 82 -3.93 3.15 1.75
N LYS A 83 -4.10 4.34 2.34
CA LYS A 83 -5.08 5.34 1.96
C LYS A 83 -4.33 6.60 1.52
N PHE A 84 -4.84 7.28 0.50
CA PHE A 84 -4.32 8.57 0.07
C PHE A 84 -4.40 9.61 1.21
N ALA A 85 -3.29 10.31 1.47
CA ALA A 85 -3.13 11.23 2.58
C ALA A 85 -2.95 12.69 2.17
N GLY A 86 -2.94 12.98 0.86
CA GLY A 86 -2.77 14.31 0.30
C GLY A 86 -1.51 14.46 -0.56
N MET A 87 -1.32 15.68 -1.03
CA MET A 87 -0.14 16.08 -1.81
C MET A 87 0.93 16.74 -0.94
N ASP A 88 0.58 17.10 0.29
CA ASP A 88 1.45 17.80 1.23
C ASP A 88 1.77 16.93 2.47
N PRO A 89 2.99 17.06 3.01
CA PRO A 89 3.43 16.29 4.18
C PRO A 89 2.77 16.69 5.50
N GLU A 90 1.94 17.76 5.56
CA GLU A 90 1.33 18.30 6.78
C GLU A 90 0.31 17.38 7.46
#